data_AF-A0A9N9JQ39-F1
#
_entry.id   AF-A0A9N9JQ39-F1
#
_cell.length_a   1.000
_cell.length_b   1.000
_cell.length_c   1.000
_cell.angle_alpha   90.00
_cell.angle_beta   90.00
_cell.angle_gamma   90.00
#
_symmetry.space_group_name_H-M   'P 1'
#
loop_
_entity.id
_entity.type
_entity.pdbx_description
1 polymer ?
#
loop_
_entity_poly.entity_id
_entity_poly.type
_entity_poly.pdbx_seq_one_letter_code
_entity_poly.pdbx_strand_id
1 'polypeptide(L)'
;GQKLQKKFSYWTSGNQYIDNFIQSSQMNPLNKNSYLSWIPFDDLIKFKCVAIGGFSAVYSAQWNRFQTDRMDRMVDVVLKRLHNGQITNPEFLRDQIAVLIYAASQKSTVIHCYGITQHPTEGYMLVMECGEEGDM
;
A
#
# COMPACT_ATOMS: atom_id res chain seq x y z
N GLY A 1 2.80 -4.56 28.51
CA GLY A 1 2.75 -3.80 27.24
C GLY A 1 3.92 -2.84 27.08
N GLN A 2 5.13 -3.34 26.80
CA GLN A 2 6.29 -2.48 26.45
C GLN A 2 7.17 -3.03 25.30
N LYS A 3 6.76 -4.11 24.61
CA LYS A 3 7.54 -4.71 23.52
C LYS A 3 7.12 -4.30 22.10
N LEU A 4 6.00 -3.59 21.92
CA LEU A 4 5.52 -3.17 20.59
C LEU A 4 6.02 -1.77 20.18
N GLN A 5 6.25 -0.85 21.12
CA GLN A 5 6.65 0.52 20.80
C GLN A 5 8.05 0.64 20.16
N LYS A 6 8.95 -0.33 20.36
CA LYS A 6 10.31 -0.29 19.79
C LYS A 6 10.42 -0.73 18.31
N LYS A 7 9.32 -1.10 17.64
CA LYS A 7 9.33 -1.42 16.19
C LYS A 7 8.96 -0.26 15.27
N PHE A 8 8.44 0.85 15.80
CA PHE A 8 7.91 1.94 14.98
C PHE A 8 8.91 3.09 14.73
N SER A 9 10.17 2.98 15.18
CA SER A 9 11.12 4.10 15.16
C SER A 9 12.11 4.13 13.98
N TYR A 10 11.85 3.45 12.87
CA TYR A 10 12.77 3.41 11.71
C TYR A 10 12.19 3.98 10.40
N TRP A 11 10.93 4.40 10.38
CA TRP A 11 10.32 5.00 9.19
C TRP A 11 9.26 6.04 9.59
N THR A 12 9.10 7.05 8.76
CA THR A 12 7.96 7.99 8.77
C THR A 12 7.67 8.38 7.34
N SER A 13 6.39 8.59 7.03
CA SER A 13 5.95 9.14 5.74
C SER A 13 6.08 10.66 5.65
N GLY A 14 6.49 11.32 6.75
CA GLY A 14 6.40 12.77 6.89
C GLY A 14 4.97 13.30 7.10
N ASN A 15 3.97 12.43 7.18
CA ASN A 15 2.57 12.80 7.42
C ASN A 15 1.96 11.98 8.56
N GLN A 16 1.59 12.66 9.65
CA GLN A 16 1.06 12.02 10.85
C GLN A 16 -0.21 11.18 10.61
N TYR A 17 -1.06 11.56 9.65
CA TYR A 17 -2.30 10.83 9.36
C TYR A 17 -2.00 9.50 8.68
N ILE A 18 -1.05 9.49 7.75
CA ILE A 18 -0.57 8.27 7.09
C ILE A 18 0.19 7.38 8.07
N ASP A 19 1.04 7.96 8.91
CA ASP A 19 1.78 7.21 9.93
C ASP A 19 0.81 6.54 10.92
N ASN A 20 -0.18 7.28 11.43
CA ASN A 20 -1.22 6.75 12.31
C ASN A 20 -2.06 5.67 11.62
N PHE A 21 -2.33 5.83 10.33
CA PHE A 21 -3.10 4.88 9.54
C PHE A 21 -2.36 3.54 9.37
N ILE A 22 -1.09 3.59 8.98
CA ILE A 22 -0.24 2.39 8.87
C ILE A 22 -0.10 1.73 10.24
N GLN A 23 0.20 2.50 11.30
CA GLN A 23 0.30 1.97 12.66
C GLN A 23 -1.01 1.30 13.13
N SER A 24 -2.17 1.87 12.78
CA SER A 24 -3.48 1.29 13.11
C SER A 24 -3.67 -0.09 12.48
N SER A 25 -3.26 -0.28 11.23
CA SER A 25 -3.30 -1.60 10.57
C SER A 25 -2.35 -2.62 11.21
N GLN A 26 -1.22 -2.16 11.77
CA GLN A 26 -0.20 -3.00 12.40
C GLN A 26 -0.58 -3.41 13.83
N MET A 27 -1.44 -2.64 14.52
CA MET A 27 -1.88 -2.95 15.88
C MET A 27 -2.86 -4.13 15.93
N ASN A 28 -3.77 -4.25 14.96
CA ASN A 28 -4.79 -5.30 14.90
C ASN A 28 -4.82 -6.00 13.53
N PRO A 29 -3.76 -6.72 13.14
CA PRO A 29 -3.75 -7.46 11.88
C PRO A 29 -4.71 -8.66 11.96
N LEU A 30 -5.53 -8.85 10.92
CA LEU A 30 -6.35 -10.05 10.75
C LEU A 30 -5.51 -11.33 10.55
N ASN A 31 -4.39 -11.20 9.84
CA ASN A 31 -3.44 -12.27 9.55
C ASN A 31 -2.04 -11.68 9.25
N LYS A 32 -1.05 -12.56 9.02
CA LYS A 32 0.36 -12.20 8.79
C LYS A 32 0.60 -11.27 7.58
N ASN A 33 -0.36 -11.13 6.67
CA ASN A 33 -0.28 -10.35 5.45
C ASN A 33 -1.33 -9.23 5.40
N SER A 34 -1.95 -8.87 6.53
CA SER A 34 -3.05 -7.88 6.57
C SER A 34 -2.66 -6.50 7.11
N TYR A 35 -1.39 -6.31 7.50
CA TYR A 35 -0.90 -5.02 7.95
C TYR A 35 -0.20 -4.28 6.81
N LEU A 36 -0.32 -2.95 6.83
CA LEU A 36 0.31 -2.06 5.86
C LEU A 36 1.74 -1.73 6.29
N SER A 37 2.58 -1.42 5.32
CA SER A 37 3.93 -0.87 5.53
C SER A 37 4.09 0.48 4.84
N TRP A 38 5.07 1.27 5.29
CA TRP A 38 5.58 2.37 4.48
C TRP A 38 6.58 1.82 3.47
N ILE A 39 6.44 2.23 2.20
CA ILE A 39 7.28 1.79 1.09
C ILE A 39 7.90 3.03 0.46
N PRO A 40 9.22 3.25 0.63
CA PRO A 40 9.93 4.32 -0.07
C PRO A 40 9.65 4.26 -1.57
N PHE A 41 9.31 5.40 -2.17
CA PHE A 41 8.99 5.44 -3.59
C PHE A 41 10.17 4.98 -4.47
N ASP A 42 11.40 5.29 -4.03
CA ASP A 42 12.64 4.91 -4.71
C ASP A 42 12.92 3.40 -4.72
N ASP A 43 12.23 2.62 -3.87
CA ASP A 43 12.31 1.14 -3.90
C ASP A 43 11.48 0.53 -5.05
N LEU A 44 10.63 1.34 -5.69
CA LEU A 44 9.79 0.96 -6.82
C LEU A 44 10.47 1.35 -8.13
N ILE A 45 10.53 0.41 -9.07
CA ILE A 45 11.20 0.58 -10.37
C ILE A 45 10.31 0.14 -11.53
N LYS A 46 10.75 0.42 -12.77
CA LYS A 46 10.09 -0.01 -14.01
C LYS A 46 8.60 0.32 -14.09
N PHE A 47 8.26 1.57 -13.78
CA PHE A 47 6.88 2.06 -13.83
C PHE A 47 6.28 1.92 -15.23
N LYS A 48 5.01 1.51 -15.31
CA LYS A 48 4.19 1.51 -16.53
C LYS A 48 2.83 2.12 -16.24
N CYS A 49 2.28 2.89 -17.17
CA CYS A 49 0.89 3.30 -17.09
C CYS A 49 0.02 2.11 -17.54
N VAL A 50 -0.87 1.65 -16.65
CA VAL A 50 -1.76 0.51 -16.91
C VAL A 50 -3.08 1.00 -17.50
N ALA A 51 -3.64 2.06 -16.94
CA ALA A 51 -4.88 2.65 -17.42
C ALA A 51 -4.95 4.13 -17.06
N ILE A 52 -5.60 4.91 -17.93
CA ILE A 52 -6.00 6.29 -17.65
C ILE A 52 -7.53 6.31 -17.76
N GLY A 53 -8.22 6.30 -16.62
CA GLY A 53 -9.68 6.41 -16.56
C GLY A 53 -10.12 7.79 -16.09
N GLY A 54 -11.42 8.08 -16.19
CA GLY A 54 -12.02 9.36 -15.76
C GLY A 54 -11.86 9.69 -14.27
N PHE A 55 -11.36 8.76 -13.45
CA PHE A 55 -11.21 8.93 -12.00
C PHE A 55 -9.76 8.86 -11.48
N SER A 56 -8.79 8.36 -12.26
CA SER A 56 -7.33 8.49 -12.03
C SER A 56 -6.52 7.64 -13.01
N ALA A 57 -5.23 7.96 -13.16
CA ALA A 57 -4.26 7.06 -13.76
C ALA A 57 -3.88 5.94 -12.76
N VAL A 58 -3.82 4.71 -13.26
CA VAL A 58 -3.31 3.54 -12.53
C VAL A 58 -1.93 3.21 -13.09
N TYR A 59 -0.94 3.13 -12.21
CA TYR A 59 0.43 2.77 -12.56
C TYR A 59 0.73 1.36 -12.07
N SER A 60 1.56 0.61 -12.78
CA SER A 60 2.23 -0.57 -12.24
C SER A 60 3.72 -0.28 -12.06
N ALA A 61 4.35 -1.03 -11.18
CA ALA A 61 5.79 -0.97 -10.91
C ALA A 61 6.30 -2.36 -10.50
N GLN A 62 7.61 -2.51 -10.45
CA GLN A 62 8.29 -3.66 -9.86
C GLN A 62 8.92 -3.24 -8.53
N TRP A 63 8.75 -4.05 -7.49
CA TRP A 63 9.29 -3.78 -6.17
C TRP A 63 10.26 -4.86 -5.72
N ASN A 64 11.48 -4.46 -5.33
CA ASN A 64 12.45 -5.35 -4.70
C ASN A 64 12.15 -5.51 -3.20
N ARG A 65 11.01 -6.12 -2.88
CA ARG A 65 10.52 -6.29 -1.50
C ARG A 65 11.56 -6.92 -0.56
N PHE A 66 12.38 -7.82 -1.09
CA PHE A 66 13.35 -8.59 -0.33
C PHE A 66 14.76 -7.99 -0.36
N GLN A 67 14.95 -6.84 -1.03
CA GLN A 67 16.24 -6.16 -1.20
C GLN A 67 17.36 -7.12 -1.64
N THR A 68 17.05 -7.97 -2.64
CA THR A 68 18.00 -8.94 -3.19
C THR A 68 18.47 -8.50 -4.56
N ASP A 69 19.68 -8.89 -4.96
CA ASP A 69 20.18 -8.65 -6.33
C ASP A 69 19.48 -9.50 -7.41
N ARG A 70 18.49 -10.30 -7.00
CA ARG A 70 17.78 -11.27 -7.83
C ARG A 70 16.54 -10.65 -8.47
N MET A 71 16.63 -10.42 -9.78
CA MET A 71 15.52 -9.86 -10.59
C MET A 71 14.29 -10.78 -10.66
N ASP A 72 14.45 -12.09 -10.48
CA ASP A 72 13.37 -13.08 -10.43
C ASP A 72 12.53 -13.01 -9.14
N ARG A 73 12.93 -12.17 -8.18
CA ARG A 73 12.22 -11.96 -6.91
C ARG A 73 11.52 -10.61 -6.82
N MET A 74 11.50 -9.85 -7.91
CA MET A 74 10.74 -8.62 -8.00
C MET A 74 9.24 -8.93 -7.93
N VAL A 75 8.51 -8.12 -7.18
CA VAL A 75 7.06 -8.22 -7.06
C VAL A 75 6.44 -7.19 -7.99
N ASP A 76 5.55 -7.63 -8.89
CA ASP A 76 4.75 -6.72 -9.70
C ASP A 76 3.62 -6.14 -8.83
N VAL A 77 3.55 -4.80 -8.80
CA VAL A 77 2.60 -4.06 -7.98
C VAL A 77 1.83 -3.04 -8.82
N VAL A 78 0.63 -2.71 -8.35
CA VAL A 78 -0.21 -1.64 -8.86
C VAL A 78 -0.27 -0.52 -7.81
N LEU A 79 -0.20 0.72 -8.29
CA LEU A 79 -0.27 1.93 -7.50
C LEU A 79 -1.63 2.59 -7.70
N LYS A 80 -2.41 2.66 -6.62
CA LYS A 80 -3.71 3.34 -6.59
C LYS A 80 -3.61 4.61 -5.76
N ARG A 81 -3.86 5.75 -6.40
CA ARG A 81 -3.82 7.05 -5.73
C ARG A 81 -4.83 7.16 -4.60
N LEU A 82 -4.37 7.65 -3.44
CA LEU A 82 -5.24 8.13 -2.37
C LEU A 82 -5.65 9.57 -2.68
N HIS A 83 -6.92 9.89 -2.45
CA HIS A 83 -7.40 11.24 -2.73
C HIS A 83 -6.81 12.21 -1.70
N ASN A 84 -5.77 12.97 -2.10
CA ASN A 84 -4.96 13.79 -1.17
C ASN A 84 -5.79 14.72 -0.29
N GLY A 85 -6.88 15.29 -0.82
CA GLY A 85 -7.77 16.18 -0.06
C GLY A 85 -8.54 15.51 1.09
N GLN A 86 -8.52 14.17 1.18
CA GLN A 86 -9.21 13.40 2.22
C GLN A 86 -8.26 12.68 3.17
N ILE A 87 -6.94 12.76 2.97
CA ILE A 87 -5.95 12.09 3.83
C ILE A 87 -5.99 12.62 5.28
N THR A 88 -6.31 13.90 5.46
CA THR A 88 -6.49 14.48 6.80
C THR A 88 -7.79 14.05 7.48
N ASN A 89 -8.68 13.35 6.77
CA ASN A 89 -9.90 12.80 7.33
C ASN A 89 -9.63 11.35 7.83
N PRO A 90 -9.59 11.13 9.16
CA PRO A 90 -9.33 9.81 9.72
C PRO A 90 -10.46 8.80 9.44
N GLU A 91 -11.70 9.26 9.21
CA GLU A 91 -12.81 8.37 8.84
C GLU A 91 -12.61 7.84 7.43
N PHE A 92 -12.27 8.72 6.47
CA PHE A 92 -11.94 8.30 5.11
C PHE A 92 -10.84 7.24 5.10
N LEU A 93 -9.75 7.48 5.83
CA LEU A 93 -8.66 6.52 5.92
C LEU A 93 -9.16 5.21 6.53
N ARG A 94 -9.87 5.24 7.67
CA ARG A 94 -10.44 4.03 8.30
C ARG A 94 -11.31 3.23 7.33
N ASP A 95 -12.15 3.89 6.54
CA ASP A 95 -13.00 3.24 5.55
C ASP A 95 -12.16 2.55 4.47
N GLN A 96 -11.05 3.16 4.02
CA GLN A 96 -10.10 2.50 3.11
C GLN A 96 -9.50 1.23 3.75
N ILE A 97 -9.06 1.29 5.02
CA ILE A 97 -8.60 0.08 5.74
C ILE A 97 -9.69 -0.98 5.80
N ALA A 98 -10.92 -0.59 6.12
CA ALA A 98 -12.04 -1.51 6.28
C ALA A 98 -12.36 -2.23 4.96
N VAL A 99 -12.34 -1.52 3.83
CA VAL A 99 -12.51 -2.10 2.50
C VAL A 99 -11.38 -3.09 2.18
N LEU A 100 -10.12 -2.73 2.45
CA LEU A 100 -8.97 -3.60 2.21
C LEU A 100 -9.03 -4.88 3.07
N ILE A 101 -9.37 -4.73 4.35
CA ILE A 101 -9.56 -5.83 5.31
C ILE A 101 -10.73 -6.73 4.88
N TYR A 102 -11.88 -6.14 4.56
CA TYR A 102 -13.07 -6.88 4.16
C TYR A 102 -12.79 -7.70 2.91
N ALA A 103 -12.16 -7.10 1.89
CA ALA A 103 -11.69 -7.83 0.71
C ALA A 103 -10.82 -9.02 1.14
N ALA A 104 -9.79 -8.79 1.97
CA ALA A 104 -8.89 -9.83 2.48
C ALA A 104 -9.57 -11.01 3.19
N SER A 105 -10.71 -10.77 3.84
CA SER A 105 -11.45 -11.81 4.56
C SER A 105 -12.29 -12.72 3.66
N GLN A 106 -12.67 -12.28 2.46
CA GLN A 106 -13.68 -12.96 1.63
C GLN A 106 -13.12 -14.05 0.71
N LYS A 107 -11.80 -14.31 0.70
CA LYS A 107 -11.09 -15.26 -0.20
C LYS A 107 -11.33 -15.09 -1.72
N SER A 108 -12.20 -14.18 -2.13
CA SER A 108 -12.45 -13.78 -3.50
C SER A 108 -11.37 -12.76 -3.89
N THR A 109 -10.44 -13.17 -4.76
CA THR A 109 -9.56 -12.28 -5.55
C THR A 109 -9.01 -11.07 -4.78
N VAL A 110 -8.46 -11.34 -3.59
CA VAL A 110 -7.92 -10.26 -2.76
C VAL A 110 -6.58 -9.88 -3.33
N ILE A 111 -6.56 -8.77 -4.04
CA ILE A 111 -5.33 -8.05 -4.31
C ILE A 111 -4.71 -7.67 -2.96
N HIS A 112 -3.57 -8.29 -2.61
CA HIS A 112 -2.89 -8.00 -1.36
C HIS A 112 -2.39 -6.54 -1.35
N CYS A 113 -2.79 -5.77 -0.34
CA CYS A 113 -2.26 -4.42 -0.14
C CYS A 113 -1.02 -4.49 0.75
N TYR A 114 0.14 -4.12 0.19
CA TYR A 114 1.42 -4.11 0.90
C TYR A 114 1.59 -2.89 1.79
N GLY A 115 1.04 -1.74 1.38
CA GLY A 115 1.37 -0.50 2.05
C GLY A 115 1.04 0.77 1.31
N ILE A 116 1.75 1.83 1.69
CA ILE A 116 1.62 3.18 1.12
C ILE A 116 2.99 3.67 0.68
N THR A 117 3.01 4.38 -0.43
CA THR A 117 4.15 5.16 -0.91
C THR A 117 3.72 6.62 -1.16
N GLN A 118 4.69 7.50 -1.40
CA GLN A 118 4.44 8.89 -1.77
C GLN A 118 5.15 9.21 -3.09
N HIS A 119 4.36 9.38 -4.15
CA HIS A 119 4.84 9.89 -5.42
C HIS A 119 5.20 11.38 -5.29
N PRO A 120 6.32 11.85 -5.86
CA PRO A 120 6.75 13.24 -5.74
C PRO A 120 5.71 14.29 -6.17
N THR A 121 4.92 13.99 -7.21
CA THR A 121 3.93 14.92 -7.78
C THR A 121 2.47 14.53 -7.56
N GLU A 122 2.18 13.24 -7.38
CA GLU A 122 0.81 12.73 -7.34
C GLU A 122 0.33 12.52 -5.89
N GLY A 123 1.26 12.54 -4.94
CA GLY A 123 1.01 12.36 -3.51
C GLY A 123 0.95 10.89 -3.11
N TYR A 124 0.12 10.58 -2.12
CA TYR A 124 0.13 9.24 -1.50
C TYR A 124 -0.62 8.22 -2.35
N MET A 125 -0.08 7.01 -2.43
CA MET A 125 -0.64 5.90 -3.20
C MET A 125 -0.59 4.61 -2.37
N LEU A 126 -1.61 3.77 -2.52
CA LEU A 126 -1.60 2.38 -2.07
C LEU A 126 -0.73 1.55 -3.01
N VAL A 127 0.10 0.68 -2.43
CA VAL A 127 0.89 -0.32 -3.16
C VAL A 127 0.20 -1.66 -2.99
N MET A 128 -0.29 -2.20 -4.11
CA MET A 128 -1.16 -3.36 -4.16
C MET A 128 -0.55 -4.43 -5.08
N GLU A 129 -0.82 -5.70 -4.82
CA GLU A 129 -0.43 -6.80 -5.72
C GLU A 129 -1.02 -6.57 -7.12
N CYS A 130 -0.25 -6.87 -8.16
CA CYS A 130 -0.83 -6.90 -9.49
C CYS A 130 -1.69 -8.17 -9.58
N GLY A 131 -3.01 -8.02 -9.58
CA GLY A 131 -3.89 -9.15 -9.88
C GLY A 131 -3.58 -9.64 -11.29
N GLU A 132 -3.38 -10.94 -11.46
CA GLU A 132 -3.53 -11.54 -12.78
C GLU A 132 -4.97 -11.24 -13.21
N GLU A 133 -5.15 -10.58 -14.36
CA GLU A 133 -6.44 -10.51 -15.02
C GLU A 133 -6.95 -11.95 -15.12
N GLY A 134 -7.91 -12.30 -14.27
CA GLY A 134 -8.78 -13.41 -14.57
C GLY A 134 -9.47 -13.04 -15.87
N ASP A 135 -9.07 -13.73 -16.94
CA ASP A 135 -9.79 -13.76 -18.21
C ASP A 135 -11.29 -13.86 -17.88
N MET A 136 -12.05 -12.80 -18.17
CA MET A 136 -13.51 -12.80 -18.10
C MET A 136 -14.07 -13.25 -19.44
#